data_AF-A0A958P422-F1
#
_entry.id   AF-A0A958P422-F1
#
_cell.length_a   1.000
_cell.length_b   1.000
_cell.length_c   1.000
_cell.angle_alpha   90.00
_cell.angle_beta   90.00
_cell.angle_gamma   90.00
#
_symmetry.space_group_name_H-M   'P 1'
#
loop_
_entity.id
_entity.type
_entity.pdbx_description
1 polymer ?
#
loop_
_entity_poly.entity_id
_entity_poly.type
_entity_poly.pdbx_seq_one_letter_code
_entity_poly.pdbx_strand_id
1 'polypeptide(L)'
;RSIIAGRIAFKIYDHSSNHIGYIGYKHEDGTWFFPKGFKRPLYNAHKIKDSKFVIITVDPFDALRIISLGVTQVVSLLAKSMTTEQEEQLKKFKYILLLHHEPENIINRLYSSSFIKAPAFSKPLQDMTDQEVLNLIKPAS
;
A
#
# COMPACT_ATOMS: atom_id res chain seq x y z
N ARG A 1 28.77 -6.42 -7.11
CA ARG A 1 27.48 -7.14 -6.87
C ARG A 1 26.36 -6.10 -6.81
N SER A 2 25.25 -6.31 -7.53
CA SER A 2 24.09 -5.41 -7.44
C SER A 2 23.52 -5.42 -6.02
N ILE A 3 23.08 -4.26 -5.54
CA ILE A 3 22.50 -4.09 -4.19
C ILE A 3 21.22 -4.94 -4.03
N ILE A 4 20.55 -5.31 -5.13
CA ILE A 4 19.30 -6.10 -5.15
C ILE A 4 19.56 -7.59 -5.50
N ALA A 5 20.82 -8.02 -5.64
CA ALA A 5 21.12 -9.41 -6.00
C ALA A 5 20.50 -10.41 -5.01
N GLY A 6 19.83 -11.44 -5.55
CA GLY A 6 19.14 -12.46 -4.75
C GLY A 6 17.79 -12.03 -4.16
N ARG A 7 17.19 -10.95 -4.66
CA ARG A 7 15.89 -10.43 -4.18
C ARG A 7 14.91 -10.22 -5.33
N ILE A 8 13.62 -10.32 -5.05
CA ILE A 8 12.56 -9.89 -5.96
C ILE A 8 12.57 -8.36 -6.01
N ALA A 9 12.86 -7.80 -7.18
CA ALA A 9 12.97 -6.36 -7.37
C ALA A 9 11.61 -5.73 -7.68
N PHE A 10 11.19 -4.76 -6.87
CA PHE A 10 10.01 -3.94 -7.13
C PHE A 10 10.45 -2.58 -7.63
N LYS A 11 9.95 -2.20 -8.82
CA LYS A 11 10.21 -0.89 -9.41
C LYS A 11 9.38 0.18 -8.73
N ILE A 12 10.03 1.23 -8.26
CA ILE A 12 9.38 2.32 -7.54
C ILE A 12 9.38 3.60 -8.38
N TYR A 13 8.25 4.28 -8.31
CA TYR A 13 8.02 5.56 -8.97
C TYR A 13 7.63 6.61 -7.95
N ASP A 14 7.99 7.86 -8.20
CA ASP A 14 7.45 9.00 -7.48
C ASP A 14 6.01 9.33 -7.93
N HIS A 15 5.42 10.38 -7.35
CA HIS A 15 4.08 10.84 -7.69
C HIS A 15 3.97 11.42 -9.11
N SER A 16 5.09 11.78 -9.73
CA SER A 16 5.20 12.33 -11.09
C SER A 16 5.48 11.25 -12.13
N SER A 17 5.34 9.97 -11.77
CA SER A 17 5.65 8.81 -12.63
C SER A 17 7.13 8.68 -13.03
N ASN A 18 8.05 9.35 -12.33
CA ASN A 18 9.48 9.15 -12.54
C ASN A 18 9.94 7.90 -11.80
N HIS A 19 10.72 7.06 -12.47
CA HIS A 19 11.36 5.92 -11.82
C HIS A 19 12.47 6.41 -10.87
N ILE A 20 12.36 6.06 -9.58
CA ILE A 20 13.30 6.50 -8.54
C ILE A 20 14.19 5.39 -7.99
N GLY A 21 14.00 4.15 -8.46
CA GLY A 21 14.82 3.00 -8.12
C GLY A 21 14.01 1.74 -7.82
N TYR A 22 14.67 0.82 -7.11
CA TYR A 22 14.11 -0.48 -6.75
C TYR A 22 14.19 -0.71 -5.25
N ILE A 23 13.17 -1.39 -4.71
CA ILE A 23 13.24 -2.06 -3.41
C ILE A 23 13.33 -3.57 -3.65
N GLY A 24 13.95 -4.29 -2.72
CA GLY A 24 14.14 -5.73 -2.84
C GLY A 24 13.33 -6.48 -1.79
N TYR A 25 12.64 -7.54 -2.17
CA TYR A 25 12.05 -8.48 -1.23
C TYR A 25 12.88 -9.78 -1.19
N LYS A 26 13.18 -10.24 0.01
CA LYS A 26 13.90 -11.49 0.25
C LYS A 26 12.93 -12.54 0.77
N HIS A 27 12.73 -13.60 -0.01
CA HIS A 27 11.71 -14.61 0.29
C HIS A 27 12.09 -15.48 1.50
N GLU A 28 13.38 -15.75 1.70
CA GLU A 28 13.87 -16.65 2.73
C GLU A 28 13.56 -16.18 4.16
N ASP A 29 13.49 -14.86 4.36
CA ASP A 29 13.21 -14.26 5.67
C ASP A 29 12.03 -13.26 5.65
N GLY A 30 11.35 -13.13 4.50
CA GLY A 30 10.23 -12.22 4.32
C GLY A 30 10.58 -10.74 4.48
N THR A 31 11.85 -10.35 4.32
CA THR A 31 12.29 -8.98 4.61
C THR A 31 12.32 -8.08 3.38
N TRP A 32 12.00 -6.81 3.60
CA TRP A 32 12.14 -5.75 2.63
C TRP A 32 13.49 -5.02 2.79
N PHE A 33 14.20 -4.88 1.68
CA PHE A 33 15.42 -4.09 1.55
C PHE A 33 15.12 -2.75 0.89
N PHE A 34 15.48 -1.67 1.59
CA PHE A 34 15.41 -0.29 1.10
C PHE A 34 16.82 0.28 0.96
N PRO A 35 17.20 0.84 -0.20
CA PRO A 35 18.50 1.49 -0.37
C PRO A 35 18.72 2.62 0.66
N LYS A 36 19.99 2.89 1.03
CA LYS A 36 20.31 3.98 1.95
C LYS A 36 19.83 5.32 1.38
N GLY A 37 19.14 6.12 2.19
CA GLY A 37 18.58 7.41 1.77
C GLY A 37 17.32 7.31 0.91
N PHE A 38 16.77 6.11 0.71
CA PHE A 38 15.52 5.91 -0.02
C PHE A 38 14.35 6.56 0.71
N LYS A 39 13.73 7.55 0.07
CA LYS A 39 12.44 8.10 0.49
C LYS A 39 11.35 7.12 0.11
N ARG A 40 10.45 6.78 1.03
CA ARG A 40 9.35 5.83 0.79
C ARG A 40 8.14 6.57 0.19
N PRO A 41 7.88 6.49 -1.12
CA PRO A 41 6.63 7.00 -1.69
C PRO A 41 5.48 6.04 -1.36
N LEU A 42 4.26 6.42 -1.75
CA LEU A 42 3.17 5.47 -1.88
C LEU A 42 3.38 4.65 -3.16
N TYR A 43 3.49 3.33 -3.01
CA TYR A 43 3.50 2.43 -4.17
C TYR A 43 2.19 2.57 -4.95
N ASN A 44 2.28 2.51 -6.28
CA ASN A 44 1.17 2.66 -7.23
C ASN A 44 0.44 4.03 -7.23
N ALA A 45 0.85 5.01 -6.41
CA ALA A 45 0.15 6.31 -6.33
C ALA A 45 0.12 7.08 -7.66
N HIS A 46 1.16 6.96 -8.49
CA HIS A 46 1.24 7.59 -9.81
C HIS A 46 0.20 7.05 -10.82
N LYS A 47 -0.42 5.89 -10.56
CA LYS A 47 -1.46 5.32 -11.42
C LYS A 47 -2.87 5.70 -10.97
N ILE A 48 -3.00 6.33 -9.81
CA ILE A 48 -4.29 6.74 -9.25
C ILE A 48 -4.81 7.95 -10.02
N LYS A 49 -5.99 7.81 -10.64
CA LYS A 49 -6.62 8.86 -11.45
C LYS A 49 -7.72 9.62 -10.71
N ASP A 50 -8.44 8.94 -9.82
CA ASP A 50 -9.52 9.53 -9.03
C ASP A 50 -9.02 9.85 -7.61
N SER A 51 -9.34 11.03 -7.09
CA SER A 51 -9.05 11.44 -5.72
C SER A 51 -10.24 11.24 -4.76
N LYS A 52 -11.37 10.69 -5.22
CA LYS A 52 -12.53 10.46 -4.34
C LYS A 52 -12.26 9.39 -3.30
N PHE A 53 -11.66 8.27 -3.68
CA PHE A 53 -11.41 7.15 -2.77
C PHE A 53 -10.06 6.48 -3.02
N VAL A 54 -9.50 5.81 -2.01
CA VAL A 54 -8.30 4.98 -2.18
C VAL A 54 -8.29 3.81 -1.20
N ILE A 55 -7.77 2.67 -1.66
CA ILE A 55 -7.46 1.51 -0.80
C ILE A 55 -5.99 1.60 -0.40
N ILE A 56 -5.70 1.43 0.89
CA ILE A 56 -4.34 1.48 1.42
C ILE A 56 -3.98 0.11 1.97
N THR A 57 -2.84 -0.43 1.55
CA THR A 57 -2.20 -1.59 2.16
C THR A 57 -0.84 -1.18 2.76
N VAL A 58 -0.24 -2.06 3.55
CA VAL A 58 1.13 -1.86 4.07
C VAL A 58 2.19 -2.54 3.24
N ASP A 59 1.83 -3.59 2.50
CA ASP A 59 2.74 -4.39 1.70
C ASP A 59 2.40 -4.24 0.20
N PRO A 60 3.40 -4.06 -0.68
CA PRO A 60 3.17 -3.94 -2.11
C PRO A 60 2.68 -5.25 -2.76
N PHE A 61 2.91 -6.43 -2.18
CA PHE A 61 2.28 -7.67 -2.66
C PHE A 61 0.77 -7.64 -2.49
N ASP A 62 0.27 -7.13 -1.36
CA ASP A 62 -1.17 -6.98 -1.14
C ASP A 62 -1.78 -6.02 -2.15
N ALA A 63 -1.10 -4.89 -2.41
CA ALA A 63 -1.53 -3.95 -3.44
C ALA A 63 -1.51 -4.60 -4.83
N LEU A 64 -0.46 -5.35 -5.16
CA LEU A 64 -0.34 -6.05 -6.44
C LEU A 64 -1.44 -7.09 -6.63
N ARG A 65 -1.79 -7.83 -5.57
CA ARG A 65 -2.90 -8.78 -5.58
C ARG A 65 -4.23 -8.08 -5.84
N ILE A 66 -4.50 -6.96 -5.16
CA ILE A 66 -5.72 -6.19 -5.37
C ILE A 66 -5.79 -5.66 -6.82
N ILE A 67 -4.65 -5.24 -7.37
CA ILE A 67 -4.53 -4.84 -8.78
C ILE A 67 -4.83 -6.03 -9.72
N SER A 68 -4.33 -7.23 -9.43
CA SER A 68 -4.60 -8.41 -10.27
C SER A 68 -6.08 -8.83 -10.25
N LEU A 69 -6.83 -8.43 -9.22
CA LEU A 69 -8.28 -8.61 -9.14
C LEU A 69 -9.08 -7.50 -9.87
N GLY A 70 -8.40 -6.64 -10.63
CA GLY A 70 -9.03 -5.55 -11.41
C GLY A 70 -9.32 -4.28 -10.61
N VAL A 71 -8.89 -4.20 -9.34
CA VAL A 71 -9.07 -3.01 -8.51
C VAL A 71 -7.78 -2.19 -8.50
N THR A 72 -7.71 -1.18 -9.38
CA THR A 72 -6.49 -0.37 -9.54
C THR A 72 -6.37 0.80 -8.58
N GLN A 73 -7.45 1.12 -7.84
CA GLN A 73 -7.53 2.24 -6.90
C GLN A 73 -6.91 1.88 -5.54
N VAL A 74 -5.69 1.36 -5.56
CA VAL A 74 -4.98 0.85 -4.38
C VAL A 74 -3.54 1.36 -4.35
N VAL A 75 -3.06 1.69 -3.16
CA VAL A 75 -1.67 2.10 -2.89
C VAL A 75 -1.10 1.31 -1.72
N SER A 76 0.23 1.23 -1.63
CA SER A 76 0.91 0.65 -0.46
C SER A 76 1.85 1.64 0.20
N LEU A 77 1.86 1.63 1.55
CA LEU A 77 2.78 2.42 2.39
C LEU A 77 4.22 1.90 2.34
N LEU A 78 4.45 0.68 1.82
CA LEU A 78 5.72 -0.06 1.84
C LEU A 78 6.23 -0.43 3.25
N ALA A 79 5.49 -0.06 4.30
CA ALA A 79 5.82 -0.32 5.69
C ALA A 79 4.54 -0.23 6.55
N LYS A 80 4.62 -0.71 7.80
CA LYS A 80 3.53 -0.64 8.79
C LYS A 80 3.22 0.77 9.33
N SER A 81 3.98 1.77 8.88
CA SER A 81 3.80 3.15 9.33
C SER A 81 3.94 4.12 8.17
N MET A 82 3.19 5.21 8.27
CA MET A 82 3.12 6.26 7.27
C MET A 82 4.22 7.30 7.50
N THR A 83 4.78 7.86 6.43
CA THR A 83 5.66 9.04 6.51
C THR A 83 4.84 10.34 6.43
N THR A 84 5.43 11.49 6.77
CA THR A 84 4.74 12.79 6.58
C THR A 84 4.43 13.05 5.11
N GLU A 85 5.35 12.72 4.20
CA GLU A 85 5.13 12.87 2.75
C GLU A 85 3.97 12.00 2.23
N GLN A 86 3.82 10.78 2.76
CA GLN A 86 2.69 9.90 2.44
C GLN A 86 1.37 10.43 3.04
N GLU A 87 1.39 10.97 4.25
CA GLU A 87 0.22 11.58 4.89
C GLU A 87 -0.35 12.72 4.04
N GLU A 88 0.49 13.65 3.62
CA GLU A 88 0.07 14.78 2.76
C GLU A 88 -0.52 14.30 1.44
N GLN A 89 0.03 13.24 0.85
CA GLN A 89 -0.53 12.63 -0.35
C GLN A 89 -1.88 11.94 -0.10
N LEU A 90 -2.13 11.42 1.10
CA LEU A 90 -3.35 10.70 1.44
C LEU A 90 -4.48 11.63 1.86
N LYS A 91 -4.19 12.80 2.44
CA LYS A 91 -5.17 13.83 2.81
C LYS A 91 -6.04 14.33 1.65
N LYS A 92 -5.61 14.13 0.40
CA LYS A 92 -6.40 14.49 -0.79
C LYS A 92 -7.59 13.56 -1.04
N PHE A 93 -7.63 12.39 -0.40
CA PHE A 93 -8.68 11.41 -0.60
C PHE A 93 -9.80 11.56 0.42
N LYS A 94 -11.04 11.70 -0.04
CA LYS A 94 -12.18 11.83 0.86
C LYS A 94 -12.51 10.53 1.58
N TYR A 95 -12.38 9.40 0.90
CA TYR A 95 -12.70 8.07 1.41
C TYR A 95 -11.48 7.15 1.36
N ILE A 96 -11.17 6.50 2.48
CA ILE A 96 -10.03 5.61 2.60
C ILE A 96 -10.51 4.25 3.13
N LEU A 97 -10.19 3.18 2.40
CA LEU A 97 -10.26 1.83 2.92
C LEU A 97 -8.85 1.39 3.34
N LEU A 98 -8.62 1.25 4.64
CA LEU A 98 -7.32 0.87 5.19
C LEU A 98 -7.30 -0.62 5.52
N LEU A 99 -6.48 -1.38 4.81
CA LEU A 99 -6.25 -2.80 5.04
C LEU A 99 -4.94 -2.96 5.84
N HIS A 100 -5.07 -2.96 7.16
CA HIS A 100 -3.96 -3.00 8.11
C HIS A 100 -4.40 -3.69 9.40
N HIS A 101 -3.58 -4.60 9.96
CA HIS A 101 -3.88 -5.29 11.22
C HIS A 101 -3.88 -4.37 12.45
N GLU A 102 -2.93 -3.42 12.51
CA GLU A 102 -2.81 -2.36 13.54
C GLU A 102 -3.06 -0.96 12.93
N PRO A 103 -4.31 -0.59 12.56
CA PRO A 103 -4.60 0.62 11.76
C PRO A 103 -4.53 1.94 12.54
N GLU A 104 -4.44 1.90 13.87
CA GLU A 104 -4.69 3.03 14.78
C GLU A 104 -3.74 4.21 14.49
N ASN A 105 -2.47 3.93 14.22
CA ASN A 105 -1.45 4.94 13.95
C ASN A 105 -1.75 5.76 12.68
N ILE A 106 -2.36 5.15 11.67
CA ILE A 106 -2.71 5.78 10.39
C ILE A 106 -4.05 6.49 10.52
N ILE A 107 -5.03 5.87 11.18
CA ILE A 107 -6.34 6.48 11.45
C ILE A 107 -6.15 7.80 12.20
N ASN A 108 -5.38 7.80 13.28
CA ASN A 108 -5.14 8.99 14.11
C ASN A 108 -4.46 10.15 13.37
N ARG A 109 -3.82 9.89 12.23
CA ARG A 109 -3.18 10.93 11.42
C ARG A 109 -4.07 11.48 10.31
N LEU A 110 -5.04 10.68 9.85
CA LEU A 110 -5.88 11.03 8.71
C LEU A 110 -7.33 11.38 9.12
N TYR A 111 -7.75 11.10 10.35
CA TYR A 111 -9.15 11.23 10.80
C TYR A 111 -9.76 12.63 10.61
N SER A 112 -8.94 13.69 10.65
CA SER A 112 -9.41 15.07 10.47
C SER A 112 -9.68 15.45 9.02
N SER A 113 -9.16 14.68 8.06
CA SER A 113 -9.18 15.01 6.63
C SER A 113 -10.02 14.05 5.79
N SER A 114 -10.14 12.79 6.24
CA SER A 114 -10.64 11.68 5.42
C SER A 114 -11.59 10.80 6.24
N PHE A 115 -12.61 10.25 5.58
CA PHE A 115 -13.41 9.17 6.16
C PHE A 115 -12.69 7.84 5.96
N ILE A 116 -12.35 7.16 7.06
CA ILE A 116 -11.52 5.95 7.03
C ILE A 116 -12.34 4.76 7.51
N LYS A 117 -12.40 3.72 6.68
CA LYS A 117 -12.89 2.39 7.06
C LYS A 117 -11.69 1.45 7.18
N ALA A 118 -11.52 0.82 8.33
CA ALA A 118 -10.48 -0.17 8.56
C ALA A 118 -11.13 -1.48 9.02
N PRO A 119 -11.51 -2.40 8.11
CA PRO A 119 -12.12 -3.66 8.49
C PRO A 119 -11.11 -4.50 9.27
N ALA A 120 -11.56 -5.08 10.38
CA ALA A 120 -10.80 -6.11 11.08
C ALA A 120 -10.83 -7.41 10.29
N PHE A 121 -9.70 -8.10 10.21
CA PHE A 121 -9.60 -9.42 9.57
C PHE A 121 -8.61 -10.31 10.33
N SER A 122 -8.93 -11.60 10.39
CA SER A 122 -8.30 -12.58 11.28
C SER A 122 -7.02 -13.21 10.74
N LYS A 123 -6.79 -13.14 9.42
CA LYS A 123 -5.61 -13.71 8.74
C LYS A 123 -4.99 -12.69 7.79
N PRO A 124 -3.68 -12.73 7.52
CA PRO A 124 -3.03 -11.87 6.52
C PRO A 124 -3.76 -11.89 5.17
N LEU A 125 -3.72 -10.78 4.45
CA LEU A 125 -4.31 -10.68 3.10
C LEU A 125 -3.76 -11.75 2.16
N GLN A 126 -2.53 -12.20 2.37
CA GLN A 126 -1.87 -13.25 1.59
C GLN A 126 -2.55 -14.62 1.74
N ASP A 127 -3.14 -14.89 2.91
CA ASP A 127 -3.79 -16.17 3.24
C ASP A 127 -5.30 -16.17 2.94
N MET A 128 -5.82 -15.04 2.42
CA MET A 128 -7.20 -14.92 1.97
C MET A 128 -7.38 -15.52 0.58
N THR A 129 -8.59 -15.95 0.26
CA THR A 129 -9.05 -16.21 -1.11
C THR A 129 -9.38 -14.90 -1.81
N ASP A 130 -9.44 -14.91 -3.14
CA ASP A 130 -9.76 -13.71 -3.92
C ASP A 130 -11.15 -13.16 -3.58
N GLN A 131 -12.11 -14.05 -3.32
CA GLN A 131 -13.46 -13.65 -2.90
C GLN A 131 -13.45 -12.99 -1.52
N GLU A 132 -12.67 -13.49 -0.57
CA GLU A 132 -12.53 -12.86 0.75
C GLU A 132 -11.94 -11.43 0.62
N VAL A 133 -10.91 -11.24 -0.20
CA VAL A 133 -10.33 -9.91 -0.47
C VAL A 133 -11.35 -8.98 -1.11
N LEU A 134 -12.10 -9.47 -2.11
CA LEU A 134 -13.15 -8.69 -2.77
C LEU A 134 -14.27 -8.28 -1.80
N ASN A 135 -14.67 -9.18 -0.90
CA ASN A 135 -15.69 -8.89 0.12
C ASN A 135 -15.25 -7.79 1.11
N LEU A 136 -13.94 -7.70 1.41
CA LEU A 136 -13.40 -6.61 2.23
C LEU A 136 -13.49 -5.25 1.52
N ILE A 137 -13.29 -5.25 0.20
CA ILE A 137 -13.28 -4.02 -0.62
C ILE A 137 -14.69 -3.57 -0.96
N LYS A 138 -15.54 -4.53 -1.36
CA LYS A 138 -16.94 -4.34 -1.74
C LYS A 138 -17.77 -5.29 -0.89
N PRO A 139 -18.20 -4.89 0.32
CA PRO A 139 -19.13 -5.69 1.10
C PRO A 139 -20.38 -5.93 0.25
N ALA A 140 -20.90 -7.16 0.25
CA ALA A 140 -22.20 -7.42 -0.33
C ALA A 140 -23.22 -6.46 0.29
N SER A 141 -23.97 -5.76 -0.57
CA SER A 141 -25.05 -4.85 -0.17
C SER A 141 -26.23 -5.63 0.39
#